data_AF-A0AA35ZWH4-F1
#
_entry.id   AF-A0AA35ZWH4-F1
#
_cell.length_a   1.000
_cell.length_b   1.000
_cell.length_c   1.000
_cell.angle_alpha   90.00
_cell.angle_beta   90.00
_cell.angle_gamma   90.00
#
_symmetry.space_group_name_H-M   'P 1'
#
loop_
_entity.id
_entity.type
_entity.pdbx_description
1 polymer ?
#
loop_
_entity_poly.entity_id
_entity_poly.type
_entity_poly.pdbx_seq_one_letter_code
_entity_poly.pdbx_strand_id
1 'polypeptide(L)'
;MKRPVPPLSTVRADPPSSPRYPPPVSTPTANAQRRIAIAVDLSDESAFAVQWTVQNYLRPGDAVILLHIQLTSVLYGADWGHAMDAENASKETRQKLEDDFDNFTTAKANVLSQPLVEANIPFKIHIVKDHDLKERLCLEVERLGFSVMIMGSRGFGASKRKAKGRLGSVSDYCVRHCVCPVVVVRYSDEDGGDDASGKKVGADEVAKQRGSEEVFHDAKDHVSKGT
;
A
#
# COMPACT_ATOMS: atom_id res chain seq x y z
N MET A 1 8.99 33.30 36.89
CA MET A 1 7.76 33.42 36.09
C MET A 1 7.76 32.31 35.05
N LYS A 2 6.89 31.30 35.19
CA LYS A 2 6.79 30.17 34.23
C LYS A 2 5.84 30.57 33.10
N ARG A 3 6.27 30.45 31.84
CA ARG A 3 5.40 30.73 30.67
C ARG A 3 4.38 29.59 30.53
N PRO A 4 3.12 29.86 30.16
CA PRO A 4 2.13 28.80 29.97
C PRO A 4 2.47 27.97 28.73
N VAL A 5 2.27 26.66 28.82
CA VAL A 5 2.35 25.74 27.68
C VAL A 5 1.03 25.83 26.91
N PRO A 6 1.03 26.05 25.58
CA PRO A 6 -0.21 26.17 24.82
C PRO A 6 -0.94 24.82 24.74
N PRO A 7 -2.29 24.82 24.69
CA PRO A 7 -3.07 23.60 24.55
C PRO A 7 -2.88 22.95 23.17
N LEU A 8 -2.90 21.62 23.14
CA LEU A 8 -2.66 20.75 21.97
C LEU A 8 -3.61 20.96 20.78
N SER A 9 -4.63 21.81 20.89
CA SER A 9 -5.64 22.05 19.85
C SER A 9 -5.22 23.05 18.76
N THR A 10 -4.02 23.64 18.83
CA THR A 10 -3.58 24.70 17.88
C THR A 10 -2.54 24.26 16.85
N VAL A 11 -2.12 22.99 16.82
CA VAL A 11 -1.25 22.50 15.73
C VAL A 11 -2.12 22.18 14.52
N ARG A 12 -2.47 23.21 13.74
CA ARG A 12 -2.84 23.01 12.34
C ARG A 12 -1.55 22.76 11.58
N ALA A 13 -1.32 21.52 11.17
CA ALA A 13 -0.34 21.25 10.12
C ALA A 13 -0.90 21.88 8.84
N ASP A 14 -0.29 22.98 8.40
CA ASP A 14 -0.60 23.52 7.08
C ASP A 14 -0.27 22.43 6.05
N PRO A 15 -1.24 22.01 5.21
CA PRO A 15 -0.96 21.04 4.18
C PRO A 15 0.11 21.63 3.25
N PRO A 16 1.11 20.85 2.80
CA PRO A 16 2.10 21.34 1.87
C PRO A 16 1.39 21.94 0.65
N SER A 17 1.74 23.18 0.32
CA SER A 17 1.21 23.93 -0.81
C SER A 17 1.74 23.36 -2.12
N SER A 18 1.21 22.22 -2.57
CA SER A 18 1.45 21.71 -3.92
C SER A 18 0.56 22.45 -4.93
N PRO A 19 1.05 22.67 -6.18
CA PRO A 19 0.28 23.33 -7.23
C PRO A 19 -1.00 22.52 -7.50
N ARG A 20 -2.14 23.10 -7.13
CA ARG A 20 -3.43 22.40 -7.09
C ARG A 20 -4.01 22.35 -8.51
N TYR A 21 -3.81 21.25 -9.22
CA TYR A 21 -4.68 20.92 -10.34
C TYR A 21 -6.09 20.67 -9.79
N PRO A 22 -7.14 21.36 -10.27
CA PRO A 22 -8.51 21.02 -9.89
C PRO A 22 -8.82 19.61 -10.40
N PRO A 23 -9.37 18.70 -9.57
CA PRO A 23 -9.72 17.38 -10.04
C PRO A 23 -10.88 17.49 -11.07
N PRO A 24 -10.82 16.81 -12.21
CA PRO A 24 -11.97 16.67 -13.07
C PRO A 24 -12.89 15.57 -12.52
N VAL A 25 -14.19 15.78 -12.71
CA VAL A 25 -15.31 14.82 -12.55
C VAL A 25 -15.82 14.60 -11.12
N SER A 26 -17.14 14.76 -10.99
CA SER A 26 -17.99 14.41 -9.85
C SER A 26 -17.85 12.92 -9.53
N THR A 27 -16.87 12.60 -8.70
CA THR A 27 -16.63 11.26 -8.18
C THR A 27 -17.06 11.22 -6.71
N PRO A 28 -17.41 10.06 -6.14
CA PRO A 28 -17.78 9.96 -4.72
C PRO A 28 -16.68 10.45 -3.76
N THR A 29 -15.46 10.65 -4.26
CA THR A 29 -14.31 11.16 -3.52
C THR A 29 -14.04 12.66 -3.72
N ALA A 30 -14.84 13.37 -4.52
CA ALA A 30 -14.61 14.76 -4.91
C ALA A 30 -14.70 15.77 -3.74
N ASN A 31 -15.51 15.47 -2.72
CA ASN A 31 -15.68 16.31 -1.53
C ASN A 31 -14.79 15.88 -0.34
N ALA A 32 -13.87 14.93 -0.56
CA ALA A 32 -13.02 14.41 0.51
C ALA A 32 -11.97 15.45 0.94
N GLN A 33 -11.74 15.56 2.25
CA GLN A 33 -10.69 16.43 2.79
C GLN A 33 -9.30 15.87 2.47
N ARG A 34 -9.18 14.53 2.47
CA ARG A 34 -7.95 13.81 2.09
C ARG A 34 -8.31 12.66 1.17
N ARG A 35 -7.48 12.48 0.14
CA ARG A 35 -7.59 11.34 -0.79
C ARG A 35 -6.45 10.37 -0.50
N ILE A 36 -6.81 9.14 -0.17
CA ILE A 36 -5.90 8.09 0.31
C ILE A 36 -5.76 7.05 -0.79
N ALA A 37 -4.54 6.83 -1.28
CA ALA A 37 -4.28 5.74 -2.19
C ALA A 37 -3.90 4.48 -1.42
N ILE A 38 -4.47 3.34 -1.79
CA ILE A 38 -4.00 2.02 -1.35
C ILE A 38 -3.57 1.26 -2.60
N ALA A 39 -2.26 1.02 -2.74
CA ALA A 39 -1.73 0.24 -3.85
C ALA A 39 -1.99 -1.25 -3.60
N VAL A 40 -2.66 -1.90 -4.54
CA VAL A 40 -3.04 -3.32 -4.45
C VAL A 40 -2.50 -4.10 -5.64
N ASP A 41 -2.07 -5.33 -5.40
CA ASP A 41 -1.51 -6.23 -6.42
C ASP A 41 -2.18 -7.62 -6.39
N LEU A 42 -3.39 -7.69 -5.82
CA LEU A 42 -4.22 -8.89 -5.71
C LEU A 42 -3.60 -10.00 -4.85
N SER A 43 -2.59 -9.68 -4.04
CA SER A 43 -2.00 -10.56 -3.02
C SER A 43 -2.71 -10.46 -1.67
N ASP A 44 -2.49 -11.45 -0.81
CA ASP A 44 -2.97 -11.45 0.57
C ASP A 44 -2.33 -10.31 1.39
N GLU A 45 -1.05 -9.98 1.12
CA GLU A 45 -0.37 -8.83 1.70
C GLU A 45 -1.10 -7.52 1.38
N SER A 46 -1.58 -7.37 0.14
CA SER A 46 -2.34 -6.19 -0.25
C SER A 46 -3.76 -6.16 0.33
N ALA A 47 -4.40 -7.33 0.46
CA ALA A 47 -5.69 -7.46 1.14
C ALA A 47 -5.59 -7.05 2.62
N PHE A 48 -4.55 -7.53 3.30
CA PHE A 48 -4.24 -7.13 4.67
C PHE A 48 -3.97 -5.63 4.77
N ALA A 49 -3.24 -5.03 3.81
CA ALA A 49 -3.00 -3.59 3.81
C ALA A 49 -4.30 -2.77 3.72
N VAL A 50 -5.29 -3.21 2.94
CA VAL A 50 -6.62 -2.59 2.90
C VAL A 50 -7.30 -2.69 4.27
N GLN A 51 -7.35 -3.89 4.84
CA GLN A 51 -7.96 -4.14 6.16
C GLN A 51 -7.31 -3.29 7.26
N TRP A 52 -5.97 -3.28 7.30
CA TRP A 52 -5.20 -2.49 8.24
C TRP A 52 -5.49 -1.00 8.13
N THR A 53 -5.59 -0.50 6.89
CA THR A 53 -5.89 0.91 6.60
C THR A 53 -7.23 1.33 7.18
N VAL A 54 -8.27 0.52 6.98
CA VAL A 54 -9.61 0.75 7.52
C VAL A 54 -9.60 0.84 9.05
N GLN A 55 -8.88 -0.07 9.69
CA GLN A 55 -8.87 -0.17 11.15
C GLN A 55 -8.00 0.88 11.84
N ASN A 56 -6.90 1.32 11.22
CA ASN A 56 -5.84 2.04 11.92
C ASN A 56 -5.55 3.45 11.37
N TYR A 57 -5.91 3.74 10.13
CA TYR A 57 -5.42 4.94 9.45
C TYR A 57 -6.53 5.92 9.04
N LEU A 58 -7.65 5.40 8.53
CA LEU A 58 -8.71 6.23 7.96
C LEU A 58 -9.44 7.04 9.03
N ARG A 59 -9.84 8.25 8.64
CA ARG A 59 -10.54 9.23 9.48
C ARG A 59 -11.81 9.73 8.77
N PRO A 60 -12.79 10.28 9.51
CA PRO A 60 -13.94 10.92 8.89
C PRO A 60 -13.52 12.01 7.89
N GLY A 61 -14.10 11.96 6.69
CA GLY A 61 -13.77 12.87 5.59
C GLY A 61 -12.64 12.40 4.66
N ASP A 62 -12.02 11.27 4.95
CA ASP A 62 -11.12 10.58 4.00
C ASP A 62 -11.94 9.87 2.91
N ALA A 63 -11.37 9.82 1.70
CA ALA A 63 -11.87 8.94 0.66
C ALA A 63 -10.73 8.12 0.06
N VAL A 64 -11.03 6.87 -0.28
CA VAL A 64 -10.04 5.86 -0.66
C VAL A 64 -10.03 5.63 -2.17
N ILE A 65 -8.85 5.48 -2.74
CA ILE A 65 -8.67 5.00 -4.09
C ILE A 65 -7.83 3.72 -4.04
N LEU A 66 -8.45 2.59 -4.38
CA LEU A 66 -7.73 1.34 -4.59
C LEU A 66 -7.03 1.43 -5.95
N LEU A 67 -5.70 1.54 -5.92
CA LEU A 67 -4.87 1.72 -7.10
C LEU A 67 -4.21 0.41 -7.48
N HIS A 68 -4.59 -0.15 -8.63
CA HIS A 68 -3.99 -1.36 -9.17
C HIS A 68 -3.30 -1.06 -10.50
N ILE A 69 -2.03 -1.45 -10.63
CA ILE A 69 -1.34 -1.41 -11.92
C ILE A 69 -1.35 -2.81 -12.50
N GLN A 70 -2.10 -2.98 -13.58
CA GLN A 70 -2.18 -4.21 -14.35
C GLN A 70 -1.05 -4.24 -15.36
N LEU A 71 -0.15 -5.22 -15.22
CA LEU A 71 0.98 -5.36 -16.13
C LEU A 71 0.46 -5.76 -17.52
N THR A 72 0.71 -4.92 -18.53
CA THR A 72 0.33 -5.27 -19.91
C THR A 72 1.46 -6.05 -20.59
N SER A 73 1.16 -7.28 -21.01
CA SER A 73 2.08 -8.15 -21.76
C SER A 73 2.19 -7.77 -23.25
N VAL A 74 1.44 -6.76 -23.70
CA VAL A 74 1.43 -6.36 -25.10
C VAL A 74 2.59 -5.42 -25.39
N LEU A 75 3.78 -5.99 -25.58
CA LEU A 75 4.77 -5.36 -26.43
C LEU A 75 4.24 -5.46 -27.87
N TYR A 76 3.81 -4.34 -28.42
CA TYR A 76 3.71 -4.22 -29.88
C TYR A 76 5.13 -4.34 -30.45
N GLY A 77 5.53 -5.56 -30.82
CA GLY A 77 6.68 -5.80 -31.69
C GLY A 77 8.03 -6.15 -31.05
N ALA A 78 8.10 -6.52 -29.76
CA ALA A 78 9.34 -7.03 -29.17
C ALA A 78 9.14 -8.43 -28.55
N ASP A 79 9.76 -9.38 -29.20
CA ASP A 79 9.74 -10.82 -28.97
C ASP A 79 10.52 -11.17 -27.68
N TRP A 80 9.87 -11.00 -26.53
CA TRP A 80 10.39 -11.47 -25.24
C TRP A 80 9.64 -12.70 -24.76
N GLY A 81 9.79 -13.79 -25.53
CA GLY A 81 9.94 -15.16 -25.03
C GLY A 81 9.10 -15.60 -23.82
N HIS A 82 7.78 -15.43 -23.84
CA HIS A 82 6.89 -16.29 -23.02
C HIS A 82 5.47 -16.41 -23.60
N ALA A 83 5.36 -17.14 -24.71
CA ALA A 83 4.28 -18.08 -25.01
C ALA A 83 4.50 -18.63 -26.42
N MET A 84 4.92 -19.89 -26.51
CA MET A 84 5.00 -20.63 -27.78
C MET A 84 3.61 -20.87 -28.45
N ASP A 85 2.54 -20.20 -27.99
CA ASP A 85 1.19 -20.34 -28.54
C ASP A 85 0.51 -19.00 -28.91
N ALA A 86 1.08 -17.85 -28.57
CA ALA A 86 0.42 -16.55 -28.79
C ALA A 86 0.63 -15.99 -30.22
N GLU A 87 1.62 -16.50 -30.96
CA GLU A 87 1.92 -16.03 -32.31
C GLU A 87 0.90 -16.55 -33.36
N ASN A 88 0.21 -17.65 -33.05
CA ASN A 88 -0.85 -18.25 -33.89
C ASN A 88 -2.27 -17.98 -33.37
N ALA A 89 -2.42 -17.23 -32.27
CA ALA A 89 -3.74 -16.91 -31.73
C ALA A 89 -4.43 -15.87 -32.62
N SER A 90 -5.65 -16.18 -33.06
CA SER A 90 -6.47 -15.22 -33.79
C SER A 90 -6.68 -13.95 -32.93
N LYS A 91 -6.91 -12.81 -33.59
CA LYS A 91 -7.25 -11.55 -32.90
C LYS A 91 -8.38 -11.75 -31.88
N GLU A 92 -9.34 -12.62 -32.20
CA GLU A 92 -10.47 -12.97 -31.33
C GLU A 92 -10.04 -13.75 -30.09
N THR A 93 -9.14 -14.72 -30.20
CA THR A 93 -8.61 -15.46 -29.03
C THR A 93 -7.82 -14.53 -28.11
N ARG A 94 -7.02 -13.62 -28.68
CA ARG A 94 -6.26 -12.64 -27.91
C ARG A 94 -7.18 -11.66 -27.16
N GLN A 95 -8.21 -11.17 -27.84
CA GLN A 95 -9.19 -10.28 -27.23
C GLN A 95 -9.95 -10.97 -26.08
N LYS A 96 -10.38 -12.23 -26.27
CA LYS A 96 -11.03 -13.01 -25.20
C LYS A 96 -10.14 -13.18 -23.98
N LEU A 97 -8.84 -13.47 -24.16
CA LEU A 97 -7.90 -13.58 -23.05
C LEU A 97 -7.70 -12.25 -22.32
N GLU A 98 -7.67 -11.13 -23.05
CA GLU A 98 -7.59 -9.80 -22.45
C GLU A 98 -8.86 -9.47 -21.66
N ASP A 99 -10.04 -9.76 -22.20
CA ASP A 99 -11.33 -9.56 -21.53
C ASP A 99 -11.46 -10.43 -20.26
N ASP A 100 -11.06 -11.70 -20.33
CA ASP A 100 -11.06 -12.62 -19.18
C ASP A 100 -10.14 -12.12 -18.07
N PHE A 101 -8.98 -11.57 -18.43
CA PHE A 101 -8.02 -11.02 -17.48
C PHE A 101 -8.52 -9.73 -16.83
N ASP A 102 -9.15 -8.85 -17.60
CA ASP A 102 -9.79 -7.63 -17.09
C ASP A 102 -10.96 -7.96 -16.14
N ASN A 103 -11.76 -8.97 -16.49
CA ASN A 103 -12.85 -9.48 -15.65
C ASN A 103 -12.32 -10.05 -14.34
N PHE A 104 -11.26 -10.86 -14.40
CA PHE A 104 -10.61 -11.44 -13.21
C PHE A 104 -10.06 -10.34 -12.30
N THR A 105 -9.35 -9.37 -12.87
CA THR A 105 -8.77 -8.24 -12.12
C THR A 105 -9.86 -7.42 -11.44
N THR A 106 -10.93 -7.11 -12.16
CA THR A 106 -12.08 -6.38 -11.62
C THR A 106 -12.77 -7.15 -10.49
N ALA A 107 -13.00 -8.46 -10.67
CA ALA A 107 -13.60 -9.30 -9.65
C ALA A 107 -12.75 -9.34 -8.37
N LYS A 108 -11.43 -9.53 -8.49
CA LYS A 108 -10.52 -9.53 -7.33
C LYS A 108 -10.44 -8.16 -6.65
N ALA A 109 -10.37 -7.07 -7.41
CA ALA A 109 -10.38 -5.72 -6.85
C ALA A 109 -11.68 -5.42 -6.07
N ASN A 110 -12.83 -5.94 -6.52
CA ASN A 110 -14.09 -5.85 -5.79
C ASN A 110 -14.11 -6.68 -4.50
N VAL A 111 -13.38 -7.79 -4.44
CA VAL A 111 -13.20 -8.54 -3.19
C VAL A 111 -12.32 -7.76 -2.21
N LEU A 112 -11.23 -7.16 -2.70
CA LEU A 112 -10.34 -6.34 -1.86
C LEU A 112 -11.04 -5.10 -1.30
N SER A 113 -12.11 -4.61 -1.92
CA SER A 113 -12.85 -3.45 -1.44
C SER A 113 -13.89 -3.76 -0.36
N GLN A 114 -14.18 -5.03 -0.06
CA GLN A 114 -15.21 -5.39 0.94
C GLN A 114 -15.00 -4.72 2.31
N PRO A 115 -13.79 -4.63 2.88
CA PRO A 115 -13.56 -3.89 4.12
C PRO A 115 -14.01 -2.43 4.07
N LEU A 116 -13.89 -1.78 2.91
CA LEU A 116 -14.31 -0.39 2.70
C LEU A 116 -15.83 -0.29 2.59
N VAL A 117 -16.47 -1.26 1.93
CA VAL A 117 -17.94 -1.37 1.83
C VAL A 117 -18.55 -1.56 3.22
N GLU A 118 -18.03 -2.52 3.98
CA GLU A 118 -18.51 -2.86 5.33
C GLU A 118 -18.37 -1.68 6.31
N ALA A 119 -17.28 -0.92 6.20
CA ALA A 119 -17.05 0.27 7.00
C ALA A 119 -17.75 1.54 6.45
N ASN A 120 -18.52 1.43 5.36
CA ASN A 120 -19.20 2.53 4.68
C ASN A 120 -18.26 3.71 4.33
N ILE A 121 -17.05 3.39 3.85
CA ILE A 121 -16.03 4.36 3.47
C ILE A 121 -16.17 4.68 1.98
N PRO A 122 -16.23 5.96 1.57
CA PRO A 122 -16.25 6.32 0.16
C PRO A 122 -14.97 5.86 -0.55
N PHE A 123 -15.11 5.02 -1.58
CA PHE A 123 -13.96 4.57 -2.35
C PHE A 123 -14.21 4.51 -3.86
N LYS A 124 -13.11 4.48 -4.63
CA LYS A 124 -13.08 4.19 -6.06
C LYS A 124 -11.99 3.17 -6.36
N ILE A 125 -12.27 2.22 -7.24
CA ILE A 125 -11.25 1.33 -7.81
C ILE A 125 -10.68 2.01 -9.07
N HIS A 126 -9.36 2.10 -9.15
CA HIS A 126 -8.64 2.72 -10.26
C HIS A 126 -7.58 1.73 -10.78
N ILE A 127 -7.92 1.05 -11.87
CA ILE A 127 -7.05 0.10 -12.56
C ILE A 127 -6.37 0.83 -13.71
N VAL A 128 -5.05 0.70 -13.80
CA VAL A 128 -4.24 1.30 -14.86
C VAL A 128 -3.39 0.21 -15.52
N LYS A 129 -3.42 0.15 -16.84
CA LYS A 129 -2.56 -0.76 -17.61
C LYS A 129 -1.24 -0.06 -17.93
N ASP A 130 -0.13 -0.65 -17.51
CA ASP A 130 1.22 -0.11 -17.75
C ASP A 130 2.26 -1.23 -17.74
N HIS A 131 3.47 -0.94 -18.20
CA HIS A 131 4.60 -1.88 -18.23
C HIS A 131 5.51 -1.71 -17.01
N ASP A 132 5.57 -0.52 -16.42
CA ASP A 132 6.38 -0.24 -15.23
C ASP A 132 5.48 0.01 -14.01
N LEU A 133 5.34 -1.00 -13.14
CA LEU A 133 4.54 -0.89 -11.92
C LEU A 133 5.00 0.24 -10.99
N LYS A 134 6.32 0.34 -10.76
CA LYS A 134 6.89 1.19 -9.71
C LYS A 134 6.84 2.66 -10.14
N GLU A 135 7.17 2.95 -11.40
CA GLU A 135 7.09 4.30 -11.96
C GLU A 135 5.63 4.70 -12.11
N ARG A 136 4.77 3.80 -12.59
CA ARG A 136 3.38 4.14 -12.81
C ARG A 136 2.64 4.48 -11.52
N LEU A 137 2.91 3.77 -10.44
CA LEU A 137 2.34 4.08 -9.12
C LEU A 137 2.69 5.51 -8.69
N CYS A 138 3.96 5.91 -8.78
CA CYS A 138 4.40 7.26 -8.41
C CYS A 138 3.74 8.33 -9.29
N LEU A 139 3.65 8.10 -10.61
CA LEU A 139 3.00 9.02 -11.54
C LEU A 139 1.50 9.17 -11.27
N GLU A 140 0.79 8.08 -11.01
CA GLU A 140 -0.63 8.15 -10.66
C GLU A 140 -0.87 8.89 -9.35
N VAL A 141 0.05 8.73 -8.39
CA VAL A 141 -0.04 9.42 -7.11
C VAL A 141 0.07 10.94 -7.26
N GLU A 142 1.04 11.37 -8.06
CA GLU A 142 1.23 12.78 -8.38
C GLU A 142 0.05 13.32 -9.18
N ARG A 143 -0.33 12.63 -10.27
CA ARG A 143 -1.41 13.04 -11.18
C ARG A 143 -2.75 13.18 -10.48
N LEU A 144 -3.07 12.26 -9.56
CA LEU A 144 -4.33 12.28 -8.82
C LEU A 144 -4.26 13.09 -7.53
N GLY A 145 -3.07 13.53 -7.10
CA GLY A 145 -2.88 14.38 -5.92
C GLY A 145 -3.37 13.72 -4.63
N PHE A 146 -2.82 12.54 -4.31
CA PHE A 146 -3.11 11.86 -3.04
C PHE A 146 -2.34 12.47 -1.87
N SER A 147 -2.95 12.43 -0.70
CA SER A 147 -2.34 12.89 0.55
C SER A 147 -1.36 11.87 1.14
N VAL A 148 -1.54 10.59 0.82
CA VAL A 148 -0.70 9.47 1.26
C VAL A 148 -0.90 8.27 0.33
N MET A 149 0.16 7.48 0.16
CA MET A 149 0.15 6.17 -0.48
C MET A 149 0.32 5.09 0.60
N ILE A 150 -0.57 4.11 0.66
CA ILE A 150 -0.48 2.96 1.56
C ILE A 150 -0.29 1.70 0.73
N MET A 151 0.61 0.81 1.14
CA MET A 151 0.86 -0.43 0.39
C MET A 151 1.45 -1.54 1.26
N GLY A 152 1.36 -2.77 0.78
CA GLY A 152 2.07 -3.90 1.37
C GLY A 152 3.60 -3.75 1.27
N SER A 153 4.32 -4.31 2.23
CA SER A 153 5.78 -4.37 2.20
C SER A 153 6.36 -5.30 1.14
N ARG A 154 5.54 -6.22 0.66
CA ARG A 154 5.88 -7.21 -0.36
C ARG A 154 4.64 -7.40 -1.24
N GLY A 155 4.87 -7.90 -2.43
CA GLY A 155 3.80 -8.16 -3.39
C GLY A 155 3.75 -9.61 -3.84
N PHE A 156 2.92 -9.86 -4.84
CA PHE A 156 2.72 -11.17 -5.44
C PHE A 156 4.04 -11.87 -5.78
N GLY A 157 4.21 -13.12 -5.31
CA GLY A 157 5.40 -13.93 -5.53
C GLY A 157 6.59 -13.65 -4.59
N ALA A 158 6.54 -12.63 -3.74
CA ALA A 158 7.63 -12.28 -2.83
C ALA A 158 7.59 -13.01 -1.47
N SER A 159 6.46 -13.65 -1.13
CA SER A 159 6.22 -14.38 0.13
C SER A 159 7.00 -15.71 0.24
N LYS A 160 7.32 -16.35 -0.90
CA LYS A 160 8.00 -17.66 -0.93
C LYS A 160 9.47 -17.66 -0.47
N ARG A 161 10.06 -16.50 -0.19
CA ARG A 161 11.47 -16.40 0.25
C ARG A 161 11.53 -15.68 1.59
N LYS A 162 12.10 -16.35 2.60
CA LYS A 162 12.45 -15.83 3.94
C LYS A 162 13.49 -14.71 3.89
N ALA A 163 13.25 -13.66 3.11
CA ALA A 163 14.06 -12.46 3.07
C ALA A 163 13.62 -11.54 4.22
N LYS A 164 13.91 -11.98 5.45
CA LYS A 164 13.53 -11.34 6.70
C LYS A 164 13.94 -9.86 6.66
N GLY A 165 12.96 -8.97 6.71
CA GLY A 165 13.16 -7.54 6.92
C GLY A 165 13.26 -6.65 5.67
N ARG A 166 13.48 -7.20 4.46
CA ARG A 166 13.65 -6.37 3.25
C ARG A 166 12.31 -6.02 2.57
N LEU A 167 12.21 -4.78 2.12
CA LEU A 167 11.09 -4.28 1.33
C LEU A 167 11.09 -4.90 -0.09
N GLY A 168 9.92 -5.08 -0.70
CA GLY A 168 9.77 -5.48 -2.10
C GLY A 168 10.26 -4.40 -3.06
N SER A 169 10.57 -4.75 -4.30
CA SER A 169 11.13 -3.80 -5.29
C SER A 169 10.21 -2.60 -5.56
N VAL A 170 8.91 -2.84 -5.69
CA VAL A 170 7.91 -1.80 -5.94
C VAL A 170 7.78 -0.90 -4.71
N SER A 171 7.57 -1.48 -3.53
CA SER A 171 7.42 -0.73 -2.29
C SER A 171 8.69 0.08 -1.96
N ASP A 172 9.87 -0.47 -2.20
CA ASP A 172 11.16 0.19 -2.00
C ASP A 172 11.37 1.38 -2.94
N TYR A 173 10.91 1.26 -4.18
CA TYR A 173 10.91 2.37 -5.12
C TYR A 173 9.93 3.46 -4.68
N CYS A 174 8.68 3.12 -4.35
CA CYS A 174 7.68 4.09 -3.93
C CYS A 174 8.12 4.88 -2.69
N VAL A 175 8.72 4.22 -1.68
CA VAL A 175 9.25 4.92 -0.49
C VAL A 175 10.30 5.97 -0.84
N ARG A 176 11.10 5.74 -1.88
CA ARG A 176 12.19 6.65 -2.31
C ARG A 176 11.73 7.74 -3.28
N HIS A 177 10.65 7.50 -4.03
CA HIS A 177 10.31 8.31 -5.20
C HIS A 177 8.89 8.88 -5.21
N CYS A 178 7.98 8.44 -4.33
CA CYS A 178 6.64 9.03 -4.25
C CYS A 178 6.71 10.48 -3.77
N VAL A 179 5.88 11.33 -4.39
CA VAL A 179 5.73 12.74 -4.03
C VAL A 179 4.96 12.97 -2.72
N CYS A 180 4.29 11.93 -2.21
CA CYS A 180 3.53 11.98 -0.95
C CYS A 180 4.06 10.95 0.06
N PRO A 181 3.73 11.10 1.36
CA PRO A 181 4.09 10.12 2.37
C PRO A 181 3.68 8.70 1.98
N VAL A 182 4.55 7.72 2.25
CA VAL A 182 4.30 6.30 1.99
C VAL A 182 4.20 5.55 3.31
N VAL A 183 3.09 4.84 3.51
CA VAL A 183 2.90 3.92 4.64
C VAL A 183 3.04 2.50 4.14
N VAL A 184 4.04 1.80 4.69
CA VAL A 184 4.30 0.40 4.36
C VAL A 184 3.73 -0.49 5.45
N VAL A 185 2.73 -1.30 5.08
CA VAL A 185 2.09 -2.27 5.97
C VAL A 185 2.84 -3.59 5.90
N ARG A 186 3.22 -4.11 7.07
CA ARG A 186 3.85 -5.44 7.20
C ARG A 186 2.76 -6.50 7.36
N TYR A 187 2.84 -7.53 6.54
CA TYR A 187 2.04 -8.75 6.68
C TYR A 187 2.90 -9.78 7.41
N SER A 188 2.37 -10.39 8.47
CA SER A 188 3.10 -11.41 9.22
C SER A 188 2.87 -12.78 8.57
N ASP A 189 3.91 -13.62 8.51
CA ASP A 189 3.80 -14.97 7.94
C ASP A 189 2.88 -15.90 8.78
N GLU A 190 2.48 -15.47 9.98
CA GLU A 190 1.59 -16.22 10.87
C GLU A 190 0.11 -16.04 10.50
N ASP A 191 -0.24 -14.95 9.81
CA ASP A 191 -1.61 -14.63 9.38
C ASP A 191 -2.00 -15.31 8.05
N GLY A 192 -1.06 -16.01 7.41
CA GLY A 192 -1.22 -16.68 6.10
C GLY A 192 -1.17 -18.22 6.16
N GLY A 193 -1.28 -18.81 7.35
CA GLY A 193 -1.38 -20.25 7.50
C GLY A 193 -2.79 -20.75 7.13
N ASP A 194 -2.87 -21.72 6.22
CA ASP A 194 -4.06 -22.55 6.00
C ASP A 194 -4.53 -23.14 7.34
N ASP A 195 -5.41 -22.44 8.06
CA ASP A 195 -6.12 -23.05 9.18
C ASP A 195 -7.54 -22.51 9.31
N ALA A 196 -8.47 -23.39 8.99
CA ALA A 196 -9.87 -23.29 9.35
C ALA A 196 -10.00 -23.44 10.87
N SER A 197 -9.59 -22.43 11.63
CA SER A 197 -9.99 -22.30 13.04
C SER A 197 -10.08 -20.83 13.42
N GLY A 198 -11.32 -20.33 13.50
CA GLY A 198 -11.60 -18.94 13.84
C GLY A 198 -11.03 -18.57 15.21
N LYS A 199 -10.23 -17.51 15.24
CA LYS A 199 -9.86 -16.85 16.50
C LYS A 199 -10.30 -15.39 16.45
N LYS A 200 -11.38 -15.11 17.18
CA LYS A 200 -11.85 -13.77 17.53
C LYS A 200 -10.68 -13.02 18.18
N VAL A 201 -10.30 -11.89 17.60
CA VAL A 201 -9.43 -10.93 18.26
C VAL A 201 -10.29 -10.18 19.27
N GLY A 202 -10.24 -10.61 20.53
CA GLY A 202 -10.87 -9.93 21.65
C GLY A 202 -10.05 -8.69 22.01
N ALA A 203 -10.72 -7.55 22.07
CA ALA A 203 -10.27 -6.42 22.86
C ALA A 203 -10.25 -6.83 24.34
N ASP A 204 -9.35 -6.18 25.10
CA ASP A 204 -9.08 -6.34 26.53
C ASP A 204 -8.12 -7.50 26.89
N GLU A 205 -6.86 -7.17 27.18
CA GLU A 205 -6.41 -7.06 28.57
C GLU A 205 -5.09 -6.28 28.67
N VAL A 206 -5.15 -5.19 29.42
CA VAL A 206 -4.01 -4.42 29.91
C VAL A 206 -3.53 -5.04 31.23
N ALA A 207 -2.22 -5.09 31.38
CA ALA A 207 -1.43 -5.12 32.62
C ALA A 207 -0.69 -6.42 32.97
N LYS A 208 0.61 -6.19 33.26
CA LYS A 208 1.50 -6.91 34.17
C LYS A 208 2.41 -7.96 33.52
N GLN A 209 3.64 -7.53 33.22
CA GLN A 209 4.81 -8.01 33.98
C GLN A 209 6.02 -7.09 33.78
N ARG A 210 6.41 -6.47 34.89
CA ARG A 210 7.73 -5.89 35.13
C ARG A 210 8.76 -7.03 35.21
N GLY A 211 9.95 -6.79 34.68
CA GLY A 211 11.20 -7.33 35.24
C GLY A 211 12.02 -8.22 34.31
N SER A 212 12.90 -7.60 33.52
CA SER A 212 14.30 -8.03 33.44
C SER A 212 15.14 -6.83 32.99
N GLU A 213 16.12 -6.47 33.82
CA GLU A 213 17.09 -5.41 33.56
C GLU A 213 18.12 -5.94 32.55
N GLU A 214 18.16 -5.36 31.34
CA GLU A 214 19.28 -5.57 30.43
C GLU A 214 20.43 -4.64 30.83
N VAL A 215 21.44 -5.23 31.47
CA VAL A 215 22.70 -4.57 31.83
C VAL A 215 23.49 -4.29 30.54
N PHE A 216 23.55 -3.02 30.13
CA PHE A 216 24.46 -2.55 29.09
C PHE A 216 25.87 -2.39 29.69
N HIS A 217 26.86 -3.07 29.11
CA HIS A 217 28.28 -2.81 29.38
C HIS A 217 28.79 -1.78 28.38
N ASP A 218 29.23 -0.62 28.88
CA ASP A 218 29.91 0.40 28.07
C ASP A 218 31.27 -0.10 27.57
N ALA A 219 31.55 0.18 26.30
CA ALA A 219 32.84 -0.07 25.67
C ALA A 219 33.91 0.87 26.27
N LYS A 220 35.05 0.30 26.68
CA LYS A 220 36.19 1.08 27.18
C LYS A 220 36.93 1.75 26.02
N ASP A 221 36.98 3.08 26.04
CA ASP A 221 37.87 3.85 25.18
C ASP A 221 39.33 3.62 25.57
N HIS A 222 40.11 3.06 24.63
CA HIS A 222 41.56 3.01 24.72
C HIS A 222 42.14 4.40 24.46
N VAL A 223 42.56 5.08 25.54
CA VAL A 223 43.42 6.27 25.45
C VAL A 223 44.84 5.81 25.06
N SER A 224 45.25 6.17 23.85
CA SER A 224 46.65 6.12 23.42
C SER A 224 47.45 7.18 24.17
N LYS A 225 48.47 6.74 24.93
CA LYS A 225 49.46 7.61 25.55
C LYS A 225 50.39 8.19 24.48
N GLY A 226 50.50 9.51 24.44
CA GLY A 226 51.62 10.22 23.82
C GLY A 226 52.56 10.74 24.89
N THR A 227 53.77 10.20 24.92
CA THR A 227 55.04 10.83 25.34
C THR A 227 56.14 10.11 24.60
#